data_AF-A0AAE0PQT3-F1
#
_entry.id   AF-A0AAE0PQT3-F1
#
_cell.length_a   1.000
_cell.length_b   1.000
_cell.length_c   1.000
_cell.angle_alpha   90.00
_cell.angle_beta   90.00
_cell.angle_gamma   90.00
#
_symmetry.space_group_name_H-M   'P 1'
#
loop_
_entity.id
_entity.type
_entity.pdbx_description
1 polymer ?
#
loop_
_entity_poly.entity_id
_entity_poly.type
_entity_poly.pdbx_seq_one_letter_code
_entity_poly.pdbx_strand_id
1 'polypeptide(L)'
;MASRPGLFTRGLSSLSQSNDANVSSPSAERDDAKRNFLKTMRPLPTQHYWNVWFDRPDKDQQQQGKDGSYHSNLEKLGSTIESVQDFWRYNNNMPIENIKMRESIYLFKAGFKPIWEDRRNILGGSWTFRVPKANGADFWTRVQLLAIAEELQDALEEGDQICGVGLSVRFNAHLISIWHRDASKQKSIDGILDLVLAKAIPDDFPPLKPDSYFYKKHSDHAGFNPPPEMQAVLDSQKAREAQAAAAKAHAEAAQQGNQTEPPQIVEVPPSGER
;
A
#
# COMPACT_ATOMS: atom_id res chain seq x y z
N MET A 1 55.93 49.16 54.80
CA MET A 1 54.54 48.81 54.47
C MET A 1 53.94 49.95 53.67
N ALA A 2 53.55 49.70 52.41
CA ALA A 2 52.87 50.69 51.57
C ALA A 2 51.64 50.02 50.96
N SER A 3 50.47 50.43 51.42
CA SER A 3 49.15 49.96 51.00
C SER A 3 48.82 50.50 49.60
N ARG A 4 48.51 49.62 48.65
CA ARG A 4 47.98 49.99 47.33
C ARG A 4 46.56 50.56 47.48
N PRO A 5 46.23 51.72 46.89
CA PRO A 5 44.86 52.22 46.90
C PRO A 5 43.98 51.35 45.99
N GLY A 6 42.83 50.92 46.51
CA GLY A 6 41.81 50.21 45.74
C GLY A 6 41.17 51.13 44.70
N LEU A 7 41.14 50.68 43.45
CA LEU A 7 40.43 51.36 42.36
C LEU A 7 38.92 51.34 42.62
N PHE A 8 38.39 52.45 43.13
CA PHE A 8 36.95 52.69 43.20
C PHE A 8 36.46 53.20 41.84
N THR A 9 35.85 52.33 41.05
CA THR A 9 35.14 52.73 39.83
C THR A 9 33.70 53.15 40.18
N ARG A 10 33.52 54.36 40.70
CA ARG A 10 32.20 55.01 40.75
C ARG A 10 32.02 55.79 39.45
N GLY A 11 31.03 55.41 38.63
CA GLY A 11 30.60 56.22 37.48
C GLY A 11 30.62 55.55 36.10
N LEU A 12 30.68 54.23 36.00
CA LEU A 12 30.11 53.59 34.82
C LEU A 12 28.61 53.55 35.04
N SER A 13 27.88 54.31 34.22
CA SER A 13 26.44 54.17 34.07
C SER A 13 26.11 52.68 34.06
N SER A 14 25.15 52.25 34.88
CA SER A 14 24.48 50.99 34.62
C SER A 14 24.01 51.12 33.17
N LEU A 15 24.68 50.42 32.24
CA LEU A 15 24.09 50.12 30.96
C LEU A 15 22.72 49.61 31.33
N SER A 16 21.71 50.41 31.03
CA SER A 16 20.33 49.96 31.07
C SER A 16 20.37 48.71 30.20
N GLN A 17 20.33 47.54 30.83
CA GLN A 17 19.79 46.38 30.19
C GLN A 17 18.36 46.82 29.87
N SER A 18 18.18 47.39 28.68
CA SER A 18 16.85 47.39 28.11
C SER A 18 16.52 45.92 28.03
N ASN A 19 15.59 45.50 28.88
CA ASN A 19 14.90 44.24 28.77
C ASN A 19 14.00 44.31 27.52
N ASP A 20 14.59 44.68 26.37
CA ASP A 20 13.98 44.42 25.09
C ASP A 20 14.11 42.92 24.92
N ALA A 21 13.04 42.20 25.26
CA ALA A 21 12.90 40.76 25.11
C ALA A 21 12.99 40.28 23.64
N ASN A 22 13.57 41.09 22.75
CA ASN A 22 13.61 40.92 21.31
C ASN A 22 14.99 41.19 20.67
N VAL A 23 16.05 41.39 21.45
CA VAL A 23 17.41 41.46 20.90
C VAL A 23 18.10 40.12 21.11
N SER A 24 17.83 39.18 20.19
CA SER A 24 18.64 37.97 20.06
C SER A 24 20.08 38.39 19.73
N SER A 25 21.07 37.85 20.46
CA SER A 25 22.47 38.11 20.10
C SER A 25 22.75 37.56 18.68
N PRO A 26 23.60 38.20 17.86
CA PRO A 26 23.96 37.66 16.54
C PRO A 26 24.51 36.22 16.57
N SER A 27 25.09 35.79 17.70
CA SER A 27 25.45 34.40 17.96
C SER A 27 24.25 33.48 18.14
N ALA A 28 23.25 33.89 18.93
CA ALA A 28 22.02 33.11 19.13
C ALA A 28 21.21 32.98 17.83
N GLU A 29 21.12 34.04 17.03
CA GLU A 29 20.49 33.99 15.70
C GLU A 29 21.21 33.01 14.76
N ARG A 30 22.54 33.00 14.77
CA ARG A 30 23.34 32.04 13.98
C ARG A 30 23.12 30.60 14.44
N ASP A 31 23.03 30.37 15.73
CA ASP A 31 22.79 29.03 16.27
C ASP A 31 21.35 28.56 16.01
N ASP A 32 20.36 29.45 16.07
CA ASP A 32 18.99 29.17 15.64
C ASP A 32 18.90 28.88 14.16
N ALA A 33 19.59 29.65 13.31
CA ALA A 33 19.67 29.41 11.88
C ALA A 33 20.30 28.03 11.58
N LYS A 34 21.39 27.67 12.28
CA LYS A 34 21.99 26.33 12.16
C LYS A 34 21.05 25.22 12.61
N ARG A 35 20.35 25.39 13.75
CA ARG A 35 19.39 24.41 14.25
C ARG A 35 18.23 24.22 13.28
N ASN A 36 17.67 25.31 12.75
CA ASN A 36 16.61 25.27 11.75
C ASN A 36 17.10 24.61 10.46
N PHE A 37 18.30 24.95 9.99
CA PHE A 37 18.91 24.31 8.82
C PHE A 37 19.06 22.80 9.00
N LEU A 38 19.63 22.36 10.13
CA LEU A 38 19.77 20.93 10.44
C LEU A 38 18.42 20.22 10.59
N LYS A 39 17.39 20.91 11.09
CA LYS A 39 16.02 20.39 11.17
C LYS A 39 15.41 20.21 9.77
N THR A 40 15.58 21.18 8.87
CA THR A 40 15.10 21.09 7.49
C THR A 40 15.85 20.05 6.66
N MET A 41 17.11 19.76 7.01
CA MET A 41 17.94 18.74 6.34
C MET A 41 17.67 17.33 6.85
N ARG A 42 16.86 17.15 7.91
CA ARG A 42 16.54 15.83 8.42
C ARG A 42 15.65 15.09 7.40
N PRO A 43 15.99 13.84 7.02
CA PRO A 43 15.14 13.05 6.14
C PRO A 43 13.76 12.86 6.77
N LEU A 44 12.72 12.94 5.95
CA LEU A 44 11.34 12.75 6.38
C LEU A 44 11.08 11.24 6.42
N PRO A 45 10.86 10.64 7.59
CA PRO A 45 10.72 9.19 7.70
C PRO A 45 9.41 8.74 7.03
N THR A 46 9.43 7.54 6.46
CA THR A 46 8.20 6.84 6.06
C THR A 46 7.57 6.14 7.27
N GLN A 47 6.26 5.93 7.24
CA GLN A 47 5.56 5.22 8.33
C GLN A 47 6.04 3.76 8.47
N HIS A 48 6.22 3.08 7.35
CA HIS A 48 6.85 1.77 7.27
C HIS A 48 8.12 1.84 6.43
N TYR A 49 9.05 0.93 6.70
CA TYR A 49 10.21 0.72 5.83
C TYR A 49 9.83 -0.12 4.62
N TRP A 50 10.46 0.15 3.49
CA TRP A 50 10.16 -0.52 2.22
C TRP A 50 11.42 -1.13 1.61
N ASN A 51 11.26 -2.29 0.98
CA ASN A 51 12.30 -2.97 0.24
C ASN A 51 11.90 -3.07 -1.22
N VAL A 52 12.86 -2.81 -2.10
CA VAL A 52 12.71 -3.02 -3.52
C VAL A 52 13.19 -4.42 -3.85
N TRP A 53 12.41 -5.14 -4.64
CA TRP A 53 12.77 -6.46 -5.14
C TRP A 53 12.70 -6.50 -6.66
N PHE A 54 13.53 -7.33 -7.26
CA PHE A 54 13.54 -7.59 -8.69
C PHE A 54 13.46 -9.09 -8.93
N ASP A 55 12.52 -9.50 -9.79
CA ASP A 55 12.32 -10.88 -10.18
C ASP A 55 12.67 -11.06 -11.64
N ARG A 56 13.64 -11.94 -11.89
CA ARG A 56 14.00 -12.40 -13.23
C ARG A 56 13.52 -13.84 -13.40
N PRO A 57 12.68 -14.13 -14.41
CA PRO A 57 12.38 -15.51 -14.75
C PRO A 57 13.65 -16.20 -15.25
N ASP A 58 13.86 -17.45 -14.82
CA ASP A 58 15.00 -18.23 -15.30
C ASP A 58 14.90 -18.45 -16.81
N LYS A 59 16.04 -18.29 -17.51
CA LYS A 59 16.13 -18.46 -18.97
C LYS A 59 15.69 -19.86 -19.43
N ASP A 60 15.84 -20.86 -18.56
CA ASP A 60 15.52 -22.27 -18.82
C ASP A 60 14.04 -22.64 -18.56
N GLN A 61 13.22 -21.71 -18.05
CA GLN A 61 11.77 -21.92 -17.90
C GLN A 61 11.04 -22.09 -19.25
N GLN A 62 11.70 -21.85 -20.39
CA GLN A 62 11.15 -22.23 -21.69
C GLN A 62 11.16 -23.74 -21.96
N GLN A 63 11.89 -24.56 -21.16
CA GLN A 63 12.03 -26.01 -21.38
C GLN A 63 11.51 -26.90 -20.24
N GLN A 64 11.27 -26.38 -19.03
CA GLN A 64 10.79 -27.19 -17.89
C GLN A 64 9.26 -27.16 -17.75
N GLY A 65 8.60 -27.92 -18.61
CA GLY A 65 7.16 -28.22 -18.52
C GLY A 65 6.83 -29.49 -17.75
N LYS A 66 7.51 -29.83 -16.64
CA LYS A 66 7.19 -31.08 -15.90
C LYS A 66 6.99 -30.99 -14.39
N ASP A 67 7.62 -30.07 -13.67
CA ASP A 67 7.53 -30.07 -12.19
C ASP A 67 6.84 -28.84 -11.57
N GLY A 68 6.32 -27.90 -12.38
CA GLY A 68 5.37 -26.85 -11.95
C GLY A 68 5.86 -25.86 -10.87
N SER A 69 7.08 -26.03 -10.34
CA SER A 69 7.64 -25.21 -9.28
C SER A 69 8.11 -23.87 -9.86
N TYR A 70 7.40 -22.79 -9.54
CA TYR A 70 7.81 -21.43 -9.89
C TYR A 70 9.07 -21.04 -9.08
N HIS A 71 10.24 -21.17 -9.68
CA HIS A 71 11.49 -20.64 -9.12
C HIS A 71 11.67 -19.20 -9.62
N SER A 72 11.24 -18.23 -8.81
CA SER A 72 11.60 -16.81 -9.02
C SER A 72 13.03 -16.57 -8.55
N ASN A 73 13.84 -15.90 -9.37
CA ASN A 73 15.13 -15.38 -8.92
C ASN A 73 14.90 -13.99 -8.33
N LEU A 74 14.38 -13.98 -7.11
CA LEU A 74 13.98 -12.77 -6.41
C LEU A 74 15.17 -12.15 -5.67
N GLU A 75 15.63 -11.00 -6.17
CA GLU A 75 16.78 -10.26 -5.64
C GLU A 75 16.30 -8.99 -4.92
N LYS A 76 16.76 -8.75 -3.68
CA LYS A 76 16.53 -7.46 -3.01
C LYS A 76 17.48 -6.42 -3.61
N LEU A 77 16.95 -5.34 -4.14
CA LEU A 77 17.74 -4.25 -4.70
C LEU A 77 18.03 -3.18 -3.64
N GLY A 78 19.32 -2.83 -3.50
CA GLY A 78 19.76 -1.69 -2.71
C GLY A 78 19.46 -1.78 -1.21
N SER A 79 19.55 -0.63 -0.55
CA SER A 79 19.20 -0.48 0.87
C SER A 79 17.69 -0.35 1.05
N THR A 80 17.25 -0.62 2.28
CA THR A 80 15.88 -0.35 2.71
C THR A 80 15.57 1.14 2.55
N ILE A 81 14.36 1.46 2.08
CA ILE A 81 13.82 2.82 2.02
C ILE A 81 13.22 3.14 3.38
N GLU A 82 13.82 4.10 4.07
CA GLU A 82 13.42 4.53 5.42
C GLU A 82 12.86 5.96 5.44
N SER A 83 13.03 6.69 4.34
CA SER A 83 12.63 8.08 4.20
C SER A 83 12.08 8.40 2.82
N VAL A 84 11.34 9.51 2.72
CA VAL A 84 10.83 10.05 1.44
C VAL A 84 11.98 10.36 0.49
N GLN A 85 13.11 10.84 1.01
CA GLN A 85 14.31 11.11 0.22
C GLN A 85 14.90 9.81 -0.37
N ASP A 86 14.93 8.72 0.40
CA ASP A 86 15.42 7.42 -0.09
C ASP A 86 14.51 6.86 -1.17
N PHE A 87 13.19 7.03 -1.02
CA PHE A 87 12.24 6.66 -2.07
C PHE A 87 12.55 7.41 -3.37
N TRP A 88 12.68 8.73 -3.34
CA TRP A 88 12.96 9.51 -4.55
C TRP A 88 14.34 9.22 -5.14
N ARG A 89 15.35 8.93 -4.31
CA ARG A 89 16.66 8.45 -4.79
C ARG A 89 16.51 7.16 -5.59
N TYR A 90 15.74 6.21 -5.08
CA TYR A 90 15.43 4.97 -5.80
C TYR A 90 14.61 5.26 -7.07
N ASN A 91 13.43 5.87 -6.93
CA ASN A 91 12.46 6.05 -8.01
C ASN A 91 13.05 6.83 -9.20
N ASN A 92 13.80 7.92 -8.94
CA ASN A 92 14.41 8.73 -9.99
C ASN A 92 15.52 7.99 -10.77
N ASN A 93 16.17 6.99 -10.17
CA ASN A 93 17.29 6.27 -10.77
C ASN A 93 16.89 4.89 -11.31
N MET A 94 15.61 4.49 -11.21
CA MET A 94 15.14 3.21 -11.75
C MET A 94 14.69 3.34 -13.20
N PRO A 95 15.42 2.74 -14.17
CA PRO A 95 15.04 2.79 -15.57
C PRO A 95 13.94 1.75 -15.87
N ILE A 96 12.68 2.08 -15.59
CA ILE A 96 11.52 1.19 -15.83
C ILE A 96 11.47 0.72 -17.29
N GLU A 97 11.85 1.57 -18.24
CA GLU A 97 11.89 1.25 -19.67
C GLU A 97 12.91 0.15 -20.03
N ASN A 98 13.93 -0.06 -19.20
CA ASN A 98 14.96 -1.07 -19.43
C ASN A 98 14.59 -2.44 -18.85
N ILE A 99 13.47 -2.56 -18.12
CA ILE A 99 12.99 -3.82 -17.57
C ILE A 99 12.45 -4.68 -18.71
N LYS A 100 12.95 -5.90 -18.85
CA LYS A 100 12.65 -6.77 -20.00
C LYS A 100 11.31 -7.47 -19.83
N MET A 101 10.78 -7.97 -20.94
CA MET A 101 9.55 -8.75 -20.92
C MET A 101 9.68 -9.95 -19.96
N ARG A 102 8.64 -10.17 -19.16
CA ARG A 102 8.53 -11.19 -18.09
C ARG A 102 9.32 -10.88 -16.82
N GLU A 103 10.15 -9.85 -16.77
CA GLU A 103 10.74 -9.36 -15.52
C GLU A 103 9.73 -8.54 -14.72
N SER A 104 9.94 -8.51 -13.40
CA SER A 104 9.09 -7.75 -12.48
C SER A 104 9.92 -7.00 -11.44
N ILE A 105 9.43 -5.85 -11.03
CA ILE A 105 9.96 -5.05 -9.93
C ILE A 105 8.88 -4.85 -8.88
N TYR A 106 9.25 -4.89 -7.61
CA TYR A 106 8.32 -4.80 -6.49
C TYR A 106 8.83 -3.82 -5.45
N LEU A 107 7.90 -3.13 -4.79
CA LEU A 107 8.12 -2.29 -3.62
C LEU A 107 7.26 -2.83 -2.48
N PHE A 108 7.87 -3.50 -1.51
CA PHE A 108 7.17 -4.22 -0.44
C PHE A 108 7.56 -3.70 0.93
N LYS A 109 6.62 -3.67 1.87
CA LYS A 109 6.91 -3.33 3.27
C LYS A 109 7.97 -4.27 3.84
N ALA A 110 8.83 -3.78 4.71
CA ALA A 110 9.90 -4.56 5.30
C ALA A 110 9.35 -5.78 6.05
N GLY A 111 9.98 -6.94 5.80
CA GLY A 111 9.52 -8.22 6.33
C GLY A 111 8.44 -8.91 5.49
N PHE A 112 7.97 -8.31 4.39
CA PHE A 112 7.23 -8.99 3.36
C PHE A 112 8.11 -9.30 2.15
N LYS A 113 7.87 -10.45 1.52
CA LYS A 113 8.45 -10.82 0.23
C LYS A 113 7.34 -10.89 -0.81
N PRO A 114 7.57 -10.48 -2.07
CA PRO A 114 6.61 -10.64 -3.18
C PRO A 114 6.49 -12.10 -3.64
N ILE A 115 6.15 -13.00 -2.72
CA ILE A 115 5.95 -14.44 -2.94
C ILE A 115 4.58 -14.79 -2.35
N TRP A 116 3.73 -15.49 -3.12
CA TRP A 116 2.37 -15.83 -2.68
C TRP A 116 2.36 -16.74 -1.45
N GLU A 117 3.34 -17.63 -1.39
CA GLU A 117 3.57 -18.64 -0.37
C GLU A 117 4.19 -18.08 0.91
N ASP A 118 4.62 -16.80 0.91
CA ASP A 118 5.12 -16.17 2.13
C ASP A 118 4.02 -16.20 3.20
N ARG A 119 4.39 -16.58 4.43
CA ARG A 119 3.45 -16.72 5.55
C ARG A 119 2.57 -15.48 5.74
N ARG A 120 3.08 -14.28 5.42
CA ARG A 120 2.34 -13.03 5.57
C ARG A 120 1.41 -12.73 4.39
N ASN A 121 1.60 -13.37 3.25
CA ASN A 121 0.78 -13.17 2.05
C ASN A 121 -0.20 -14.31 1.79
N ILE A 122 -0.01 -15.48 2.39
CA ILE A 122 -0.74 -16.71 2.00
C ILE A 122 -2.28 -16.59 2.02
N LEU A 123 -2.83 -15.74 2.89
CA LEU A 123 -4.28 -15.48 3.00
C LEU A 123 -4.75 -14.26 2.21
N GLY A 124 -3.82 -13.58 1.55
CA GLY A 124 -4.04 -12.32 0.87
C GLY A 124 -4.50 -12.49 -0.57
N GLY A 125 -4.50 -11.36 -1.25
CA GLY A 125 -4.72 -11.30 -2.67
C GLY A 125 -4.19 -10.01 -3.26
N SER A 126 -4.42 -9.85 -4.55
CA SER A 126 -3.96 -8.67 -5.26
C SER A 126 -4.94 -8.19 -6.31
N TRP A 127 -5.09 -6.87 -6.38
CA TRP A 127 -5.56 -6.21 -7.58
C TRP A 127 -4.42 -6.15 -8.59
N THR A 128 -4.74 -6.40 -9.87
CA THR A 128 -3.81 -6.23 -10.99
C THR A 128 -4.45 -5.34 -12.04
N PHE A 129 -3.79 -4.24 -12.36
CA PHE A 129 -4.16 -3.28 -13.39
C PHE A 129 -3.28 -3.49 -14.63
N ARG A 130 -3.92 -3.68 -15.78
CA ARG A 130 -3.28 -3.78 -17.09
C ARG A 130 -3.25 -2.40 -17.73
N VAL A 131 -2.06 -1.80 -17.74
CA VAL A 131 -1.85 -0.44 -18.24
C VAL A 131 -1.02 -0.49 -19.54
N PRO A 132 -1.39 0.28 -20.59
CA PRO A 132 -0.55 0.43 -21.77
C PRO A 132 0.87 0.88 -21.40
N LYS A 133 1.89 0.38 -22.11
CA LYS A 133 3.29 0.67 -21.79
C LYS A 133 3.60 2.16 -21.73
N ALA A 134 3.00 2.95 -22.61
CA ALA A 134 3.18 4.40 -22.70
C ALA A 134 2.84 5.13 -21.38
N ASN A 135 1.95 4.57 -20.55
CA ASN A 135 1.50 5.21 -19.30
C ASN A 135 1.88 4.39 -18.06
N GLY A 136 2.46 3.20 -18.23
CA GLY A 136 2.68 2.30 -17.11
C GLY A 136 3.75 2.79 -16.13
N ALA A 137 4.73 3.58 -16.57
CA ALA A 137 5.72 4.19 -15.67
C ALA A 137 5.07 5.23 -14.74
N ASP A 138 4.24 6.11 -15.29
CA ASP A 138 3.54 7.14 -14.50
C ASP A 138 2.53 6.53 -13.54
N PHE A 139 1.72 5.58 -14.02
CA PHE A 139 0.77 4.86 -13.16
C PHE A 139 1.51 4.10 -12.05
N TRP A 140 2.65 3.48 -12.35
CA TRP A 140 3.49 2.81 -11.36
C TRP A 140 4.03 3.75 -10.29
N THR A 141 4.51 4.93 -10.68
CA THR A 141 4.95 5.95 -9.73
C THR A 141 3.81 6.43 -8.84
N ARG A 142 2.62 6.67 -9.40
CA ARG A 142 1.43 7.05 -8.61
C ARG A 142 1.02 5.97 -7.61
N VAL A 143 1.01 4.70 -8.01
CA VAL A 143 0.71 3.58 -7.12
C VAL A 143 1.75 3.45 -5.99
N GLN A 144 3.05 3.62 -6.29
CA GLN A 144 4.09 3.64 -5.27
C GLN A 144 3.91 4.80 -4.28
N LEU A 145 3.49 5.99 -4.75
CA LEU A 145 3.20 7.14 -3.90
C LEU A 145 2.02 6.85 -2.97
N LEU A 146 0.92 6.28 -3.47
CA LEU A 146 -0.21 5.87 -2.63
C LEU A 146 0.19 4.83 -1.59
N ALA A 147 1.15 3.95 -1.91
CA ALA A 147 1.68 2.97 -0.95
C ALA A 147 2.52 3.63 0.15
N ILE A 148 3.51 4.46 -0.23
CA ILE A 148 4.46 5.08 0.72
C ILE A 148 3.79 6.17 1.58
N ALA A 149 2.79 6.86 1.03
CA ALA A 149 1.98 7.83 1.76
C ALA A 149 0.95 7.17 2.70
N GLU A 150 0.89 5.83 2.74
CA GLU A 150 -0.07 5.02 3.50
C GLU A 150 -1.55 5.19 3.10
N GLU A 151 -1.86 5.88 2.00
CA GLU A 151 -3.25 6.00 1.52
C GLU A 151 -3.86 4.64 1.16
N LEU A 152 -3.07 3.73 0.57
CA LEU A 152 -3.53 2.37 0.32
C LEU A 152 -3.83 1.61 1.61
N GLN A 153 -3.12 1.91 2.70
CA GLN A 153 -3.34 1.28 4.00
C GLN A 153 -4.59 1.82 4.68
N ASP A 154 -4.87 3.11 4.54
CA ASP A 154 -6.07 3.78 5.06
C ASP A 154 -7.35 3.32 4.36
N ALA A 155 -7.24 2.82 3.12
CA ALA A 155 -8.36 2.25 2.38
C ALA A 155 -8.76 0.83 2.86
N LEU A 156 -8.00 0.20 3.75
CA LEU A 156 -8.28 -1.16 4.22
C LEU A 156 -9.12 -1.18 5.49
N GLU A 157 -9.83 -2.30 5.71
CA GLU A 157 -10.48 -2.55 6.99
C GLU A 157 -9.47 -2.83 8.12
N GLU A 158 -9.91 -2.61 9.36
CA GLU A 158 -9.10 -2.86 10.55
C GLU A 158 -8.54 -4.29 10.57
N GLY A 159 -7.26 -4.42 10.91
CA GLY A 159 -6.54 -5.69 10.96
C GLY A 159 -6.08 -6.22 9.60
N ASP A 160 -6.32 -5.52 8.49
CA ASP A 160 -5.69 -5.80 7.20
C ASP A 160 -4.42 -4.96 7.02
N GLN A 161 -3.54 -5.36 6.11
CA GLN A 161 -2.30 -4.65 5.85
C GLN A 161 -1.90 -4.73 4.39
N ILE A 162 -1.46 -3.60 3.83
CA ILE A 162 -0.76 -3.57 2.54
C ILE A 162 0.57 -4.32 2.68
N CYS A 163 0.79 -5.30 1.81
CA CYS A 163 2.06 -6.02 1.71
C CYS A 163 3.05 -5.24 0.84
N GLY A 164 2.57 -4.78 -0.32
CA GLY A 164 3.40 -4.13 -1.31
C GLY A 164 2.73 -3.96 -2.65
N VAL A 165 3.46 -3.35 -3.57
CA VAL A 165 3.04 -3.09 -4.95
C VAL A 165 4.08 -3.62 -5.91
N GLY A 166 3.69 -3.96 -7.14
CA GLY A 166 4.63 -4.47 -8.14
C GLY A 166 4.27 -4.08 -9.55
N LEU A 167 5.30 -3.97 -10.41
CA LEU A 167 5.17 -3.81 -11.86
C LEU A 167 5.78 -5.03 -12.54
N SER A 168 5.02 -5.68 -13.40
CA SER A 168 5.47 -6.79 -14.24
C SER A 168 5.36 -6.41 -15.72
N VAL A 169 6.45 -6.55 -16.46
CA VAL A 169 6.47 -6.20 -17.89
C VAL A 169 5.90 -7.36 -18.71
N ARG A 170 4.91 -7.07 -19.56
CA ARG A 170 4.35 -8.00 -20.56
C ARG A 170 4.51 -7.45 -21.96
N PHE A 171 4.09 -8.22 -22.96
CA PHE A 171 4.31 -7.88 -24.38
C PHE A 171 3.74 -6.50 -24.73
N ASN A 172 2.46 -6.25 -24.43
CA ASN A 172 1.74 -5.01 -24.81
C ASN A 172 1.32 -4.14 -23.63
N ALA A 173 1.69 -4.49 -22.39
CA ALA A 173 1.23 -3.78 -21.20
C ALA A 173 2.21 -3.92 -20.04
N HIS A 174 2.13 -3.00 -19.10
CA HIS A 174 2.60 -3.19 -17.74
C HIS A 174 1.43 -3.73 -16.90
N LEU A 175 1.70 -4.78 -16.13
CA LEU A 175 0.76 -5.26 -15.10
C LEU A 175 1.21 -4.68 -13.77
N ILE A 176 0.37 -3.85 -13.17
CA ILE A 176 0.67 -3.16 -11.91
C ILE A 176 -0.22 -3.77 -10.84
N SER A 177 0.40 -4.38 -9.83
CA SER A 177 -0.28 -5.15 -8.80
C SER A 177 -0.18 -4.50 -7.43
N ILE A 178 -1.22 -4.64 -6.62
CA ILE A 178 -1.31 -4.12 -5.25
C ILE A 178 -1.74 -5.27 -4.35
N TRP A 179 -0.91 -5.60 -3.38
CA TRP A 179 -1.05 -6.79 -2.54
C TRP A 179 -1.42 -6.41 -1.12
N HIS A 180 -2.40 -7.11 -0.56
CA HIS A 180 -2.80 -6.98 0.84
C HIS A 180 -2.95 -8.35 1.50
N ARG A 181 -3.01 -8.38 2.83
CA ARG A 181 -2.83 -9.62 3.62
C ARG A 181 -4.05 -10.51 3.72
N ASP A 182 -5.26 -9.97 3.58
CA ASP A 182 -6.48 -10.70 3.91
C ASP A 182 -7.55 -10.57 2.83
N ALA A 183 -7.62 -11.57 1.95
CA ALA A 183 -8.58 -11.63 0.86
C ALA A 183 -10.02 -11.96 1.32
N SER A 184 -10.27 -12.15 2.61
CA SER A 184 -11.64 -12.32 3.13
C SER A 184 -12.35 -10.98 3.39
N LYS A 185 -11.61 -9.87 3.36
CA LYS A 185 -12.12 -8.53 3.66
C LYS A 185 -12.58 -7.81 2.42
N GLN A 186 -13.86 -7.98 2.08
CA GLN A 186 -14.43 -7.40 0.87
C GLN A 186 -14.28 -5.87 0.82
N LYS A 187 -14.48 -5.14 1.93
CA LYS A 187 -14.34 -3.68 1.88
C LYS A 187 -12.89 -3.21 1.68
N SER A 188 -11.90 -3.97 2.14
CA SER A 188 -10.49 -3.72 1.78
C SER A 188 -10.28 -3.86 0.27
N ILE A 189 -10.83 -4.93 -0.33
CA ILE A 189 -10.72 -5.18 -1.77
C ILE A 189 -11.35 -4.03 -2.54
N ASP A 190 -12.58 -3.65 -2.20
CA ASP A 190 -13.31 -2.57 -2.88
C ASP A 190 -12.63 -1.21 -2.65
N GLY A 191 -12.17 -0.94 -1.42
CA GLY A 191 -11.51 0.31 -1.05
C GLY A 191 -10.19 0.55 -1.79
N ILE A 192 -9.38 -0.51 -2.02
CA ILE A 192 -8.18 -0.40 -2.86
C ILE A 192 -8.57 0.01 -4.29
N LEU A 193 -9.59 -0.64 -4.87
CA LEU A 193 -10.01 -0.36 -6.24
C LEU A 193 -10.49 1.09 -6.36
N ASP A 194 -11.40 1.52 -5.49
CA ASP A 194 -11.98 2.86 -5.51
C ASP A 194 -10.90 3.93 -5.40
N LEU A 195 -9.95 3.76 -4.47
CA LEU A 195 -8.84 4.69 -4.28
C LEU A 195 -7.94 4.79 -5.52
N VAL A 196 -7.60 3.67 -6.14
CA VAL A 196 -6.72 3.62 -7.32
C VAL A 196 -7.41 4.26 -8.52
N LEU A 197 -8.68 3.94 -8.75
CA LEU A 197 -9.46 4.56 -9.83
C LEU A 197 -9.62 6.07 -9.62
N ALA A 198 -9.72 6.53 -8.37
CA ALA A 198 -9.87 7.95 -8.05
C ALA A 198 -8.56 8.76 -8.14
N LYS A 199 -7.40 8.18 -7.79
CA LYS A 199 -6.15 8.95 -7.60
C LYS A 199 -4.97 8.51 -8.45
N ALA A 200 -4.91 7.25 -8.88
CA ALA A 200 -3.76 6.74 -9.62
C ALA A 200 -3.86 6.97 -11.13
N ILE A 201 -5.06 7.25 -11.64
CA ILE A 201 -5.32 7.56 -13.05
C ILE A 201 -4.97 9.03 -13.31
N PRO A 202 -4.01 9.36 -14.20
CA PRO A 202 -3.78 10.73 -14.65
C PRO A 202 -5.02 11.33 -15.36
N ASP A 203 -5.22 12.65 -15.29
CA ASP A 203 -6.39 13.32 -15.90
C ASP A 203 -6.44 13.16 -17.44
N ASP A 204 -5.27 13.04 -18.04
CA ASP A 204 -4.99 12.83 -19.46
C ASP A 204 -4.99 11.34 -19.86
N PHE A 205 -5.18 10.43 -18.90
CA PHE A 205 -5.29 9.00 -19.14
C PHE A 205 -6.75 8.60 -19.41
N PRO A 206 -7.05 7.87 -20.50
CA PRO A 206 -8.40 7.40 -20.76
C PRO A 206 -8.91 6.53 -19.60
N PRO A 207 -10.19 6.61 -19.23
CA PRO A 207 -10.74 5.76 -18.17
C PRO A 207 -10.39 4.29 -18.40
N LEU A 208 -9.87 3.63 -17.37
CA LEU A 208 -9.58 2.19 -17.44
C LEU A 208 -10.88 1.45 -17.72
N LYS A 209 -10.87 0.62 -18.75
CA LYS A 209 -12.00 -0.24 -19.05
C LYS A 209 -12.14 -1.30 -17.95
N PRO A 210 -13.36 -1.81 -17.68
CA PRO A 210 -13.57 -2.82 -16.62
C PRO A 210 -12.77 -4.11 -16.82
N ASP A 211 -12.38 -4.46 -18.04
CA ASP A 211 -11.54 -5.62 -18.38
C ASP A 211 -10.03 -5.37 -18.13
N SER A 212 -9.67 -4.12 -17.84
CA SER A 212 -8.28 -3.69 -17.66
C SER A 212 -7.78 -3.89 -16.24
N TYR A 213 -8.60 -4.36 -15.31
CA TYR A 213 -8.17 -4.72 -13.97
C TYR A 213 -8.94 -5.93 -13.44
N PHE A 214 -8.31 -6.71 -12.58
CA PHE A 214 -8.93 -7.87 -11.97
C PHE A 214 -8.32 -8.14 -10.60
N TYR A 215 -9.11 -8.74 -9.72
CA TYR A 215 -8.66 -9.19 -8.41
C TYR A 215 -8.44 -10.70 -8.40
N LYS A 216 -7.43 -11.16 -7.68
CA LYS A 216 -7.14 -12.58 -7.52
C LYS A 216 -6.59 -12.88 -6.13
N LYS A 217 -7.15 -13.88 -5.45
CA LYS A 217 -6.56 -14.42 -4.21
C LYS A 217 -5.24 -15.11 -4.54
N HIS A 218 -4.27 -15.03 -3.65
CA HIS A 218 -2.98 -15.68 -3.84
C HIS A 218 -3.12 -17.20 -4.03
N SER A 219 -4.06 -17.82 -3.31
CA SER A 219 -4.39 -19.25 -3.43
C SER A 219 -4.90 -19.69 -4.80
N ASP A 220 -5.40 -18.77 -5.62
CA ASP A 220 -6.05 -19.11 -6.90
C ASP A 220 -5.04 -19.10 -8.07
N HIS A 221 -3.79 -18.74 -7.80
CA HIS A 221 -2.74 -18.76 -8.82
C HIS A 221 -2.31 -20.19 -9.15
N ALA A 222 -2.10 -20.48 -10.44
CA ALA A 222 -1.76 -21.82 -10.90
C ALA A 222 -0.42 -22.35 -10.36
N GLY A 223 0.51 -21.46 -10.02
CA GLY A 223 1.79 -21.80 -9.41
C GLY A 223 1.79 -21.75 -7.88
N PHE A 224 0.63 -21.57 -7.25
CA PHE A 224 0.52 -21.47 -5.80
C PHE A 224 0.86 -22.83 -5.16
N ASN A 225 1.97 -22.89 -4.43
CA ASN A 225 2.46 -24.11 -3.79
C ASN A 225 2.93 -23.86 -2.36
N PRO A 226 2.00 -23.75 -1.40
CA PRO A 226 2.32 -23.37 -0.03
C PRO A 226 3.12 -24.47 0.69
N PRO A 227 4.04 -24.10 1.60
CA PRO A 227 4.71 -25.07 2.45
C PRO A 227 3.69 -25.92 3.24
N PRO A 228 3.95 -27.22 3.46
CA PRO A 228 3.02 -28.11 4.18
C PRO A 228 2.59 -27.58 5.56
N GLU A 229 3.50 -26.88 6.25
CA GLU A 229 3.24 -26.25 7.55
C GLU A 229 2.09 -25.24 7.52
N MET A 230 1.85 -24.62 6.37
CA MET A 230 0.83 -23.59 6.19
C MET A 230 -0.51 -24.15 5.67
N GLN A 231 -0.57 -25.42 5.29
CA GLN A 231 -1.79 -26.03 4.75
C GLN A 231 -2.94 -25.98 5.76
N ALA A 232 -2.66 -26.22 7.05
CA ALA A 232 -3.65 -26.15 8.11
C ALA A 232 -4.28 -24.75 8.26
N VAL A 233 -3.50 -23.69 8.01
CA VAL A 233 -3.99 -22.30 8.06
C VAL A 233 -4.96 -22.05 6.91
N LEU A 234 -4.63 -22.53 5.71
CA LEU A 234 -5.48 -22.42 4.53
C LEU A 234 -6.79 -23.19 4.69
N ASP A 235 -6.72 -24.42 5.21
CA ASP A 235 -7.90 -25.27 5.42
C ASP A 235 -8.84 -24.65 6.46
N SER A 236 -8.27 -24.11 7.55
CA SER A 236 -9.03 -23.36 8.55
C SER A 236 -9.71 -22.13 7.96
N GLN A 237 -9.02 -21.36 7.11
CA GLN A 237 -9.61 -20.21 6.42
C GLN A 237 -10.76 -20.63 5.52
N LYS A 238 -10.58 -21.65 4.67
CA LYS A 238 -11.63 -22.16 3.79
C LYS A 238 -12.86 -22.62 4.56
N ALA A 239 -12.66 -23.29 5.70
CA ALA A 239 -13.77 -23.71 6.57
C ALA A 239 -14.56 -22.51 7.11
N ARG A 240 -13.87 -21.44 7.55
CA ARG A 240 -14.52 -20.20 8.00
C ARG A 240 -15.28 -19.50 6.88
N GLU A 241 -14.69 -19.42 5.69
CA GLU A 241 -15.35 -18.84 4.50
C GLU A 241 -16.60 -19.63 4.11
N ALA A 242 -16.54 -20.97 4.12
CA ALA A 242 -17.68 -21.83 3.83
C ALA A 242 -18.80 -21.67 4.87
N GLN A 243 -18.47 -21.55 6.16
CA GLN A 243 -19.44 -21.27 7.21
C GLN A 243 -20.10 -19.89 7.05
N ALA A 244 -19.31 -18.86 6.74
CA ALA A 244 -19.83 -17.52 6.50
C ALA A 244 -20.76 -17.48 5.27
N ALA A 245 -20.38 -18.18 4.19
CA ALA A 245 -21.21 -18.31 2.99
C ALA A 245 -22.52 -19.05 3.29
N ALA A 246 -22.47 -20.14 4.05
CA ALA A 246 -23.67 -20.88 4.47
C ALA A 246 -24.60 -20.02 5.36
N ALA A 247 -24.04 -19.26 6.29
CA ALA A 247 -24.79 -18.34 7.14
C ALA A 247 -25.46 -17.22 6.31
N LYS A 248 -24.74 -16.64 5.34
CA LYS A 248 -25.29 -15.64 4.42
C LYS A 248 -26.43 -16.21 3.58
N ALA A 249 -26.25 -17.39 2.99
CA ALA A 249 -27.30 -18.06 2.21
C ALA A 249 -28.55 -18.37 3.05
N HIS A 250 -28.37 -18.81 4.30
CA HIS A 250 -29.48 -19.04 5.22
C HIS A 250 -30.22 -17.73 5.59
N ALA A 251 -29.48 -16.63 5.79
CA ALA A 251 -30.08 -15.32 6.05
C ALA A 251 -30.88 -14.79 4.84
N GLU A 252 -30.35 -14.96 3.62
CA GLU A 252 -31.04 -14.58 2.38
C GLU A 252 -32.31 -15.41 2.15
N ALA A 253 -32.26 -16.71 2.40
CA ALA A 253 -33.43 -17.59 2.32
C ALA A 253 -34.52 -17.22 3.34
N ALA A 254 -34.13 -16.86 4.57
CA ALA A 254 -35.06 -16.39 5.60
C ALA A 254 -35.73 -15.05 5.24
N GLN A 255 -35.04 -14.16 4.52
CA GLN A 255 -35.62 -12.90 4.03
C GLN A 255 -36.60 -13.11 2.88
N GLN A 256 -36.35 -14.08 1.99
CA GLN A 256 -37.28 -14.41 0.89
C GLN A 256 -38.53 -15.14 1.38
N GLY A 257 -38.42 -15.99 2.41
CA GLY A 257 -39.57 -16.69 3.00
C GLY A 257 -40.58 -15.79 3.73
N ASN A 258 -40.21 -14.55 4.04
CA ASN A 258 -41.07 -13.58 4.73
C ASN A 258 -41.84 -12.62 3.79
N GLN A 259 -41.71 -12.79 2.47
CA GLN A 259 -42.56 -12.13 1.47
C GLN A 259 -43.75 -13.04 1.09
N THR A 260 -44.60 -13.40 2.04
CA THR A 260 -45.91 -13.98 1.73
C THR A 260 -46.85 -12.87 1.25
N GLU A 261 -47.39 -13.03 0.04
CA GLU A 261 -48.36 -12.14 -0.61
C GLU A 261 -49.49 -11.71 0.37
N PRO A 262 -49.91 -10.42 0.34
CA PRO A 262 -51.05 -9.98 1.13
C PRO A 262 -52.30 -10.78 0.74
N PRO A 263 -53.15 -11.18 1.70
CA PRO A 263 -54.32 -12.00 1.41
C PRO A 263 -55.24 -11.28 0.43
N GLN A 264 -55.57 -11.96 -0.68
CA GLN A 264 -56.56 -11.47 -1.64
C GLN A 264 -57.92 -11.36 -0.94
N ILE A 265 -58.37 -10.12 -0.72
CA ILE A 265 -59.73 -9.84 -0.26
C ILE A 265 -60.65 -10.16 -1.43
N VAL A 266 -61.33 -11.30 -1.37
CA VAL A 266 -62.40 -11.65 -2.31
C VAL A 266 -63.63 -10.85 -1.89
N GLU A 267 -63.94 -9.78 -2.63
CA GLU A 267 -65.21 -9.07 -2.46
C GLU A 267 -66.37 -9.99 -2.85
N VAL A 268 -67.23 -10.29 -1.88
CA VAL A 268 -68.47 -11.04 -2.09
C VAL A 268 -69.50 -10.10 -2.73
N PRO A 269 -70.09 -10.43 -3.89
CA PRO A 269 -71.05 -9.56 -4.54
C PRO A 269 -72.36 -9.47 -3.73
N PRO A 270 -73.04 -8.32 -3.74
CA PRO A 270 -74.26 -8.12 -2.96
C PRO A 270 -75.36 -9.05 -3.46
N SER A 271 -75.93 -9.80 -2.52
CA SER A 271 -77.07 -10.67 -2.74
C SER A 271 -78.27 -9.83 -3.18
N GLY A 272 -78.84 -10.16 -4.33
CA GLY A 272 -79.99 -9.46 -4.88
C GLY A 272 -81.20 -9.53 -3.94
N GLU A 273 -81.84 -8.38 -3.73
CA GLU A 273 -83.21 -8.29 -3.25
C GLU A 273 -84.14 -7.93 -4.41
N ARG A 274 -85.36 -8.45 -4.29
CA ARG A 274 -86.44 -8.56 -5.27
C ARG A 274 -87.09 -7.24 -5.66
#